data_AF-A0A7W0ITI1-F1
#
_entry.id   AF-A0A7W0ITI1-F1
#
_cell.length_a   1.000
_cell.length_b   1.000
_cell.length_c   1.000
_cell.angle_alpha   90.00
_cell.angle_beta   90.00
_cell.angle_gamma   90.00
#
_symmetry.space_group_name_H-M   'P 1'
#
loop_
_entity.id
_entity.type
_entity.pdbx_description
1 polymer ?
#
loop_
_entity_poly.entity_id
_entity_poly.type
_entity_poly.pdbx_seq_one_letter_code
_entity_poly.pdbx_strand_id
1 'polypeptide(L)'
;MRLIEWEVAEDGHEEQIIIPKEKRELAAEDGISTENKQKVTVRIMNLKTGESYIGRLAITGNQQIYLPTEIQKMLKDSGTVRIQILGG
;
A
#
# COMPACT_ATOMS: atom_id res chain seq x y z
N MET A 1 0.94 -18.08 -3.50
CA MET A 1 0.68 -16.65 -3.25
C MET A 1 0.86 -16.41 -1.76
N ARG A 2 1.99 -15.84 -1.36
CA ARG A 2 2.24 -15.53 0.05
C ARG A 2 1.48 -14.26 0.42
N LEU A 3 1.14 -14.15 1.70
CA LEU A 3 0.47 -12.97 2.25
C LEU A 3 1.49 -11.83 2.39
N ILE A 4 1.41 -10.82 1.53
CA ILE A 4 2.28 -9.64 1.59
C ILE A 4 1.48 -8.51 2.22
N GLU A 5 1.47 -8.44 3.55
CA GLU A 5 0.79 -7.38 4.29
C GLU A 5 1.66 -6.78 5.41
N TRP A 6 1.41 -5.51 5.71
CA TRP A 6 2.01 -4.79 6.83
C TRP A 6 1.06 -3.69 7.33
N GLU A 7 1.31 -3.25 8.55
CA GLU A 7 0.61 -2.13 9.17
C GLU A 7 1.54 -0.93 9.20
N VAL A 8 1.00 0.25 8.89
CA VAL A 8 1.72 1.52 8.91
C VAL A 8 0.89 2.54 9.68
N ALA A 9 1.57 3.34 10.48
CA ALA A 9 0.94 4.49 11.10
C ALA A 9 0.72 5.53 10.00
N GLU A 10 -0.54 5.85 9.71
CA GLU A 10 -0.89 6.82 8.69
C GLU A 10 -2.06 7.66 9.20
N ASP A 11 -1.88 8.98 9.17
CA ASP A 11 -2.88 9.97 9.57
C ASP A 11 -3.63 10.58 8.37
N GLY A 12 -3.45 10.01 7.16
CA GLY A 12 -4.12 10.41 5.92
C GLY A 12 -3.61 11.70 5.27
N HIS A 13 -2.50 12.23 5.76
CA HIS A 13 -1.78 13.36 5.14
C HIS A 13 -0.66 12.92 4.20
N GLU A 14 -0.34 11.63 4.20
CA GLU A 14 0.76 11.09 3.41
C GLU A 14 0.29 10.79 1.99
N GLU A 15 1.01 11.31 1.00
CA GLU A 15 0.72 11.04 -0.41
C GLU A 15 1.28 9.68 -0.85
N GLN A 16 2.11 9.05 -0.01
CA GLN A 16 2.90 7.88 -0.36
C GLN A 16 3.13 6.98 0.85
N ILE A 17 2.95 5.67 0.68
CA ILE A 17 3.26 4.66 1.71
C ILE A 17 4.53 3.91 1.33
N ILE A 18 5.48 3.82 2.25
CA ILE A 18 6.70 3.03 2.07
C ILE A 18 6.36 1.54 2.04
N ILE A 19 6.83 0.82 1.02
CA ILE A 19 6.84 -0.65 1.04
C ILE A 19 8.12 -1.10 1.76
N PRO A 20 8.01 -1.77 2.93
CA PRO A 20 9.18 -2.25 3.65
C PRO A 20 10.02 -3.19 2.77
N LYS A 21 11.34 -3.16 2.93
CA LYS A 21 12.26 -3.97 2.12
C LYS A 21 11.87 -5.44 2.11
N GLU A 22 11.57 -6.01 3.27
CA GLU A 22 11.13 -7.41 3.40
C GLU A 22 9.89 -7.71 2.54
N LYS A 23 8.92 -6.79 2.48
CA LYS A 23 7.70 -6.98 1.69
C LYS A 23 7.97 -6.86 0.18
N ARG A 24 8.97 -6.07 -0.21
CA ARG A 24 9.44 -5.99 -1.61
C ARG A 24 10.15 -7.26 -2.04
N GLU A 25 10.96 -7.85 -1.16
CA GLU A 25 11.61 -9.13 -1.41
C GLU A 25 10.57 -10.25 -1.56
N LEU A 26 9.57 -10.30 -0.67
CA LEU A 26 8.45 -11.24 -0.80
C LEU A 26 7.64 -11.03 -2.08
N ALA A 27 7.37 -9.77 -2.45
CA ALA A 27 6.70 -9.44 -3.70
C ALA A 27 7.50 -9.93 -4.92
N ALA A 28 8.82 -9.75 -4.92
CA ALA A 28 9.69 -10.21 -5.99
C ALA A 28 9.71 -11.76 -6.09
N GLU A 29 9.69 -12.48 -4.96
CA GLU A 29 9.56 -13.94 -4.95
C GLU A 29 8.24 -14.43 -5.57
N ASP A 30 7.15 -13.69 -5.41
CA ASP A 30 5.85 -13.95 -6.05
C ASP A 30 5.75 -13.35 -7.47
N GLY A 31 6.85 -12.81 -8.03
CA GLY A 31 6.93 -12.27 -9.40
C GLY A 31 6.32 -10.87 -9.57
N ILE A 32 6.06 -10.16 -8.47
CA ILE A 32 5.48 -8.82 -8.45
C ILE A 32 6.61 -7.79 -8.41
N SER A 33 6.78 -7.02 -9.49
CA SER A 33 7.77 -5.94 -9.52
C SER A 33 7.28 -4.72 -8.74
N THR A 34 8.09 -4.28 -7.77
CA THR A 34 7.89 -3.05 -6.98
C THR A 34 8.83 -1.92 -7.45
N GLU A 35 9.13 -1.90 -8.75
CA GLU A 35 9.97 -0.88 -9.38
C GLU A 35 9.18 0.36 -9.77
N ASN A 36 9.90 1.47 -10.02
CA ASN A 36 9.32 2.74 -10.43
C ASN A 36 8.41 2.58 -11.66
N LYS A 37 7.25 3.25 -11.65
CA LYS A 37 6.20 3.23 -12.70
C LYS A 37 5.46 1.90 -12.85
N GLN A 38 5.80 0.86 -12.09
CA GLN A 38 4.97 -0.33 -12.01
C GLN A 38 3.67 -0.01 -11.27
N LYS A 39 2.66 -0.84 -11.49
CA LYS A 39 1.41 -0.78 -10.75
C LYS A 39 1.20 -2.11 -10.05
N VAL A 40 0.76 -2.04 -8.81
CA VAL A 40 0.43 -3.21 -8.00
C VAL A 40 -1.00 -3.12 -7.54
N THR A 41 -1.69 -4.24 -7.53
CA THR A 41 -3.01 -4.34 -6.92
C THR A 41 -2.82 -4.38 -5.42
N VAL A 42 -3.36 -3.40 -4.71
CA VAL A 42 -3.27 -3.31 -3.26
C VAL A 42 -4.65 -3.22 -2.64
N ARG A 43 -4.74 -3.73 -1.42
CA ARG A 43 -5.82 -3.47 -0.48
C ARG A 43 -5.29 -2.59 0.63
N ILE A 44 -6.04 -1.53 0.93
CA ILE A 44 -5.75 -0.61 2.00
C ILE A 44 -6.95 -0.61 2.94
N MET A 45 -6.72 -0.86 4.22
CA MET A 45 -7.78 -0.94 5.22
C MET A 45 -7.51 0.05 6.35
N ASN A 46 -8.48 0.91 6.61
CA ASN A 46 -8.50 1.76 7.79
C ASN A 46 -8.89 0.88 8.99
N LEU A 47 -7.97 0.64 9.92
CA LEU A 47 -8.24 -0.25 11.06
C LEU A 47 -9.15 0.39 12.11
N LYS A 48 -9.34 1.71 12.06
CA LYS A 48 -10.22 2.45 12.97
C LYS A 48 -11.67 2.46 12.48
N THR A 49 -11.91 2.73 11.20
CA THR A 49 -13.28 2.79 10.63
C THR A 49 -13.74 1.46 10.02
N GLY A 50 -12.81 0.57 9.68
CA GLY A 50 -13.10 -0.68 8.96
C GLY A 50 -13.28 -0.49 7.46
N GLU A 51 -13.19 0.74 6.95
CA GLU A 51 -13.26 1.02 5.52
C GLU A 51 -12.07 0.38 4.78
N SER A 52 -12.32 -0.12 3.58
CA SER A 52 -11.27 -0.72 2.77
C SER A 52 -11.37 -0.28 1.32
N TYR A 53 -10.22 0.07 0.75
CA TYR A 53 -10.02 0.33 -0.66
C TYR A 53 -9.28 -0.85 -1.30
N ILE A 54 -9.66 -1.22 -2.52
CA ILE A 54 -8.92 -2.17 -3.35
C ILE A 54 -8.74 -1.55 -4.74
N GLY A 55 -7.50 -1.49 -5.21
CA GLY A 55 -7.22 -0.91 -6.52
C GLY A 55 -5.77 -1.08 -6.95
N ARG A 56 -5.51 -0.75 -8.22
CA ARG A 56 -4.16 -0.74 -8.78
C ARG A 56 -3.52 0.63 -8.55
N LEU A 57 -2.51 0.67 -7.71
CA LEU A 57 -1.77 1.89 -7.37
C LEU A 57 -0.36 1.85 -7.95
N ALA A 58 0.16 3.03 -8.29
CA ALA A 58 1.49 3.16 -8.88
C ALA A 58 2.59 3.11 -7.81
N ILE A 59 3.73 2.52 -8.18
CA ILE A 59 4.95 2.56 -7.39
C ILE A 59 5.82 3.74 -7.83
N THR A 60 6.24 4.56 -6.87
CA THR A 60 7.10 5.72 -7.10
C THR A 60 8.57 5.32 -7.15
N GLY A 61 9.44 6.26 -7.58
CA GLY A 61 10.89 6.03 -7.65
C GLY A 61 11.55 5.64 -6.34
N ASN A 62 10.89 5.92 -5.21
CA ASN A 62 11.36 5.61 -3.86
C ASN A 62 10.80 4.29 -3.32
N GLN A 63 10.21 3.45 -4.18
CA GLN A 63 9.58 2.18 -3.80
C GLN A 63 8.40 2.38 -2.82
N GLN A 64 7.65 3.46 -3.03
CA GLN A 64 6.47 3.80 -2.25
C GLN A 64 5.23 3.63 -3.12
N ILE A 65 4.11 3.28 -2.50
CA ILE A 65 2.80 3.25 -3.16
C ILE A 65 2.25 4.67 -3.17
N TYR A 66 1.93 5.20 -4.34
CA TYR A 66 1.24 6.47 -4.46
C TYR A 66 -0.22 6.35 -4.02
N LEU A 67 -0.65 7.24 -3.13
CA LEU A 67 -2.02 7.35 -2.63
C LEU A 67 -2.76 8.50 -3.33
N PRO A 68 -3.80 8.22 -4.12
CA PRO A 68 -4.71 9.24 -4.63
C PRO A 68 -5.43 9.98 -3.50
N THR A 69 -5.86 11.22 -3.76
CA THR A 69 -6.55 12.08 -2.78
C THR A 69 -7.81 11.45 -2.18
N GLU A 70 -8.50 10.58 -2.91
CA GLU A 70 -9.67 9.85 -2.38
C GLU A 70 -9.29 8.91 -1.24
N ILE A 71 -8.17 8.20 -1.39
CA ILE A 71 -7.66 7.30 -0.36
C ILE A 71 -7.13 8.09 0.83
N GLN A 72 -6.39 9.17 0.60
CA GLN A 72 -5.90 10.04 1.68
C GLN A 72 -7.06 10.55 2.56
N LYS A 73 -8.19 10.92 1.95
CA LYS A 73 -9.41 11.29 2.69
C LYS A 73 -9.99 10.13 3.51
N MET A 74 -10.00 8.92 2.97
CA MET A 74 -10.45 7.70 3.66
C MET A 74 -9.53 7.34 4.84
N LEU A 75 -8.23 7.63 4.72
CA LEU A 75 -7.23 7.31 5.73
C LEU A 75 -7.02 8.45 6.75
N LYS A 76 -7.72 9.56 6.58
CA LYS A 76 -7.65 10.69 7.51
C LYS A 76 -8.06 10.26 8.92
N ASP A 77 -7.24 10.63 9.91
CA ASP A 77 -7.48 10.31 11.32
C ASP A 77 -7.55 8.80 11.62
N SER A 78 -7.01 7.93 10.75
CA SER A 78 -7.02 6.47 10.96
C SER A 78 -6.10 6.03 12.09
N GLY A 79 -4.98 6.73 12.28
CA GLY A 79 -3.89 6.32 13.15
C GLY A 79 -3.09 5.15 12.58
N THR A 80 -3.74 4.02 12.29
CA THR A 80 -3.12 2.83 11.72
C THR A 80 -3.91 2.31 10.53
N VAL A 81 -3.18 2.01 9.45
CA VAL A 81 -3.74 1.43 8.23
C VAL A 81 -3.02 0.13 7.92
N ARG A 82 -3.75 -0.84 7.37
CA ARG A 82 -3.19 -2.11 6.90
C ARG A 82 -3.12 -2.11 5.39
N ILE A 83 -1.94 -2.41 4.87
CA ILE A 83 -1.67 -2.50 3.45
C ILE A 83 -1.39 -3.95 3.09
N GLN A 84 -1.99 -4.41 2.01
CA GLN A 84 -1.80 -5.76 1.49
C GLN A 84 -1.61 -5.71 -0.03
N ILE A 85 -0.53 -6.32 -0.53
CA ILE A 85 -0.30 -6.50 -1.97
C ILE A 85 -1.01 -7.78 -2.40
N LEU A 86 -1.90 -7.64 -3.39
CA LEU A 86 -2.71 -8.72 -3.95
C LEU A 86 -2.20 -9.20 -5.30
N GLY A 87 -1.26 -8.50 -5.95
CA GLY A 87 -0.73 -8.90 -7.26
C GLY A 87 0.01 -7.78 -8.00
N GLY A 88 0.77 -8.17 -9.02
CA GLY A 88 1.43 -7.31 -10.01
C GLY A 88 0.62 -7.19 -11.28
#